data_AF-A0A7S5YEC1-F1
#
_entry.id   AF-A0A7S5YEC1-F1
#
_cell.length_a   1.000
_cell.length_b   1.000
_cell.length_c   1.000
_cell.angle_alpha   90.00
_cell.angle_beta   90.00
_cell.angle_gamma   90.00
#
_symmetry.space_group_name_H-M   'P 1'
#
loop_
_entity.id
_entity.type
_entity.pdbx_description
1 polymer ?
#
loop_
_entity_poly.entity_id
_entity_poly.type
_entity_poly.pdbx_seq_one_letter_code
_entity_poly.pdbx_strand_id
1 'polypeptide(L)'
;MSFLRRFISTTPDIDRLLAANAAVAVGVSGGQDSQACQLAVHEHLNSIGHTGPRIAVHADLGRVEWDQSLPKCQEMAEFLGWELLVVRTGSGDMMDRWLTRFDNNVRRYIDLECVQMILPWSTASMRFCTSEKKAKPIASALKKRFPGQDVINVVGVRREESANRAKQPVSKPDSTLVTRGKEGATWNAIIDMKRDEVIDFIESYGLARHVGYTTYNMTRISCAFCVLASAGDLKSSTGYEGNHDIYREMVGLEIASTFSFQSGKWLGDVRPDLLTLDMRQALEDAKRKAITRQNAEARLPKHLLYLKGWPVAVPTHGEAELLAEVRCTVADELGLAINYRDAQSIIVRYEELMAKAAAKGKGLSPTFEQQASGLLIPVQQIDAQEHAWPF
;
A
#
# COMPACT_ATOMS: atom_id res chain seq x y z
N MET A 1 -36.05 5.23 -27.29
CA MET A 1 -34.98 5.87 -26.50
C MET A 1 -34.93 5.16 -25.16
N SER A 2 -34.01 4.20 -25.00
CA SER A 2 -33.86 3.44 -23.76
C SER A 2 -33.35 4.38 -22.67
N PHE A 3 -34.03 4.43 -21.52
CA PHE A 3 -33.51 5.11 -20.33
C PHE A 3 -32.16 4.49 -19.98
N LEU A 4 -31.07 5.24 -20.20
CA LEU A 4 -29.73 4.86 -19.77
C LEU A 4 -29.77 4.59 -18.27
N ARG A 5 -29.38 3.39 -17.88
CA ARG A 5 -29.28 2.99 -16.48
C ARG A 5 -28.30 3.95 -15.81
N ARG A 6 -28.76 4.78 -14.88
CA ARG A 6 -27.87 5.66 -14.11
C ARG A 6 -27.03 4.78 -13.18
N PHE A 7 -25.77 4.59 -13.51
CA PHE A 7 -24.81 3.81 -12.71
C PHE A 7 -24.22 4.59 -11.54
N ILE A 8 -24.90 5.64 -11.09
CA ILE A 8 -24.44 6.57 -10.07
C ILE A 8 -25.29 6.42 -8.81
N SER A 9 -24.64 6.15 -7.70
CA SER A 9 -25.24 6.15 -6.37
C SER A 9 -24.94 7.50 -5.70
N THR A 10 -25.97 8.17 -5.18
CA THR A 10 -25.81 9.44 -4.44
C THR A 10 -26.38 9.35 -3.02
N THR A 11 -26.11 10.39 -2.23
CA THR A 11 -26.74 10.63 -0.93
C THR A 11 -27.20 12.09 -0.86
N PRO A 12 -28.13 12.46 0.04
CA PRO A 12 -28.59 13.85 0.15
C PRO A 12 -27.46 14.86 0.35
N ASP A 13 -26.40 14.48 1.07
CA ASP A 13 -25.23 15.34 1.28
C ASP A 13 -24.45 15.58 -0.02
N ILE A 14 -24.25 14.54 -0.84
CA ILE A 14 -23.60 14.69 -2.14
C ILE A 14 -24.45 15.54 -3.08
N ASP A 15 -25.76 15.29 -3.14
CA ASP A 15 -26.68 16.05 -3.99
C ASP A 15 -26.67 17.54 -3.64
N ARG A 16 -26.66 17.86 -2.33
CA ARG A 16 -26.56 19.25 -1.84
C ARG A 16 -25.23 19.89 -2.24
N LEU A 17 -24.10 19.21 -2.06
CA LEU A 17 -22.78 19.74 -2.42
C LEU A 17 -22.66 19.96 -3.94
N LEU A 18 -23.21 19.04 -4.74
CA LEU A 18 -23.24 19.17 -6.21
C LEU A 18 -24.11 20.34 -6.66
N ALA A 19 -25.29 20.53 -6.04
CA ALA A 19 -26.17 21.67 -6.30
C ALA A 19 -25.52 23.01 -5.91
N ALA A 20 -24.66 23.01 -4.89
CA ALA A 20 -23.85 24.16 -4.50
C ALA A 20 -22.60 24.37 -5.37
N ASN A 21 -22.43 23.59 -6.44
CA ASN A 21 -21.29 23.65 -7.35
C ASN A 21 -19.93 23.44 -6.67
N ALA A 22 -19.87 22.51 -5.70
CA ALA A 22 -18.61 22.07 -5.09
C ALA A 22 -17.60 21.59 -6.16
N ALA A 23 -16.30 21.73 -5.88
CA ALA A 23 -15.28 21.18 -6.76
C ALA A 23 -15.31 19.64 -6.73
N VAL A 24 -15.39 19.01 -7.89
CA VAL A 24 -15.45 17.54 -8.03
C VAL A 24 -14.13 17.02 -8.58
N ALA A 25 -13.45 16.24 -7.75
CA ALA A 25 -12.18 15.60 -8.08
C ALA A 25 -12.35 14.09 -8.20
N VAL A 26 -12.11 13.49 -9.37
CA VAL A 26 -12.19 12.03 -9.57
C VAL A 26 -10.80 11.43 -9.49
N GLY A 27 -10.59 10.50 -8.55
CA GLY A 27 -9.37 9.72 -8.44
C GLY A 27 -9.21 8.74 -9.60
N VAL A 28 -8.16 8.88 -10.41
CA VAL A 28 -7.89 8.05 -11.59
C VAL A 28 -6.58 7.28 -11.48
N SER A 29 -6.57 6.04 -11.98
CA SER A 29 -5.37 5.16 -11.91
C SER A 29 -5.08 4.38 -13.19
N GLY A 30 -5.74 4.71 -14.31
CA GLY A 30 -5.65 3.96 -15.56
C GLY A 30 -6.39 2.61 -15.52
N GLY A 31 -7.01 2.26 -14.39
CA GLY A 31 -7.81 1.04 -14.26
C GLY A 31 -9.23 1.24 -14.75
N GLN A 32 -9.88 0.15 -15.19
CA GLN A 32 -11.22 0.18 -15.78
C GLN A 32 -12.28 0.75 -14.82
N ASP A 33 -12.22 0.44 -13.52
CA ASP A 33 -13.20 0.98 -12.57
C ASP A 33 -13.07 2.50 -12.42
N SER A 34 -11.84 3.04 -12.43
CA SER A 34 -11.62 4.49 -12.39
C SER A 34 -12.04 5.18 -13.69
N GLN A 35 -11.87 4.50 -14.82
CA GLN A 35 -12.30 4.97 -16.15
C GLN A 35 -13.82 5.09 -16.22
N ALA A 36 -14.55 4.02 -15.88
CA ALA A 36 -16.00 4.02 -15.81
C ALA A 36 -16.54 5.02 -14.76
N CYS A 37 -15.86 5.16 -13.62
CA CYS A 37 -16.22 6.14 -12.61
C CYS A 37 -16.16 7.57 -13.15
N GLN A 38 -15.09 7.92 -13.86
CA GLN A 38 -14.94 9.25 -14.44
C GLN A 38 -16.01 9.55 -15.49
N LEU A 39 -16.32 8.59 -16.37
CA LEU A 39 -17.39 8.69 -17.37
C LEU A 39 -18.77 8.89 -16.71
N ALA A 40 -19.10 8.04 -15.73
CA ALA A 40 -20.41 8.07 -15.07
C ALA A 40 -20.61 9.37 -14.28
N VAL A 41 -19.56 9.87 -13.62
CA VAL A 41 -19.59 11.17 -12.94
C VAL A 41 -19.75 12.29 -13.96
N HIS A 42 -19.02 12.26 -15.07
CA HIS A 42 -19.14 13.26 -16.13
C HIS A 42 -20.57 13.38 -16.66
N GLU A 43 -21.21 12.25 -17.01
CA GLU A 43 -22.62 12.22 -17.43
C GLU A 43 -23.54 12.79 -16.36
N HIS A 44 -23.35 12.39 -15.10
CA HIS A 44 -24.19 12.83 -14.00
C HIS A 44 -24.10 14.34 -13.80
N LEU A 45 -22.88 14.89 -13.73
CA LEU A 45 -22.63 16.33 -13.58
C LEU A 45 -23.26 17.13 -14.72
N ASN A 46 -23.18 16.64 -15.96
CA ASN A 46 -23.87 17.27 -17.10
C ASN A 46 -25.39 17.22 -16.93
N SER A 47 -25.93 16.07 -16.52
CA SER A 47 -27.38 15.88 -16.40
C SER A 47 -28.04 16.77 -15.34
N ILE A 48 -27.29 17.22 -14.34
CA ILE A 48 -27.77 18.12 -13.28
C ILE A 48 -27.36 19.59 -13.52
N GLY A 49 -26.69 19.89 -14.65
CA GLY A 49 -26.23 21.25 -14.97
C GLY A 49 -25.15 21.78 -14.04
N HIS A 50 -24.32 20.90 -13.46
CA HIS A 50 -23.25 21.30 -12.54
C HIS A 50 -22.19 22.16 -13.24
N THR A 51 -21.92 23.34 -12.69
CA THR A 51 -20.97 24.34 -13.22
C THR A 51 -19.70 24.50 -12.39
N GLY A 52 -19.58 23.75 -11.29
CA GLY A 52 -18.38 23.72 -10.45
C GLY A 52 -17.16 23.10 -11.15
N PRO A 53 -15.94 23.30 -10.59
CA PRO A 53 -14.72 22.72 -11.14
C PRO A 53 -14.77 21.20 -11.22
N ARG A 54 -14.22 20.63 -12.31
CA ARG A 54 -14.09 19.19 -12.52
C ARG A 54 -12.63 18.86 -12.79
N ILE A 55 -12.06 17.92 -12.04
CA ILE A 55 -10.64 17.58 -12.18
C ILE A 55 -10.44 16.08 -12.02
N ALA A 56 -9.60 15.50 -12.87
CA ALA A 56 -9.05 14.17 -12.66
C ALA A 56 -7.82 14.27 -11.77
N VAL A 57 -7.67 13.38 -10.78
CA VAL A 57 -6.50 13.39 -9.90
C VAL A 57 -5.84 12.02 -9.91
N HIS A 58 -4.59 11.98 -10.36
CA HIS A 58 -3.77 10.79 -10.35
C HIS A 58 -2.70 10.90 -9.26
N ALA A 59 -2.67 9.93 -8.35
CA ALA A 59 -1.60 9.82 -7.37
C ALA A 59 -0.58 8.80 -7.85
N ASP A 60 0.49 9.35 -8.40
CA ASP A 60 1.54 8.65 -9.12
C ASP A 60 2.48 7.95 -8.14
N LEU A 61 2.50 6.62 -8.19
CA LEU A 61 3.34 5.77 -7.35
C LEU A 61 4.75 5.55 -7.91
N GLY A 62 5.11 6.23 -9.00
CA GLY A 62 6.40 6.18 -9.66
C GLY A 62 6.67 4.85 -10.34
N ARG A 63 7.89 4.33 -10.17
CA ARG A 63 8.40 3.20 -10.96
C ARG A 63 7.66 1.87 -10.76
N VAL A 64 6.79 1.79 -9.73
CA VAL A 64 5.96 0.59 -9.50
C VAL A 64 4.70 0.55 -10.33
N GLU A 65 4.36 1.62 -11.05
CA GLU A 65 3.20 1.61 -11.95
C GLU A 65 3.53 0.99 -13.30
N TRP A 66 2.48 0.60 -14.02
CA TRP A 66 2.62 0.35 -15.46
C TRP A 66 2.93 1.69 -16.14
N ASP A 67 3.86 1.71 -17.08
CA ASP A 67 4.20 2.91 -17.84
C ASP A 67 3.01 3.45 -18.67
N GLN A 68 1.98 2.63 -18.94
CA GLN A 68 0.74 3.06 -19.59
C GLN A 68 -0.35 3.57 -18.64
N SER A 69 -0.19 3.45 -17.31
CA SER A 69 -1.21 3.90 -16.35
C SER A 69 -1.47 5.40 -16.42
N LEU A 70 -0.40 6.21 -16.36
CA LEU A 70 -0.50 7.67 -16.45
C LEU A 70 -0.96 8.14 -17.84
N PRO A 71 -0.40 7.64 -18.96
CA PRO A 71 -0.93 7.93 -20.29
C PRO A 71 -2.43 7.63 -20.44
N LYS A 72 -2.92 6.51 -19.88
CA LYS A 72 -4.36 6.21 -19.90
C LYS A 72 -5.19 7.20 -19.08
N CYS A 73 -4.66 7.71 -17.97
CA CYS A 73 -5.33 8.79 -17.22
C CYS A 73 -5.37 10.10 -18.02
N GLN A 74 -4.31 10.42 -18.77
CA GLN A 74 -4.21 11.61 -19.61
C GLN A 74 -5.22 11.53 -20.76
N GLU A 75 -5.23 10.42 -21.51
CA GLU A 75 -6.20 10.14 -22.58
C GLU A 75 -7.65 10.35 -22.10
N MET A 76 -7.99 9.82 -20.93
CA MET A 76 -9.33 9.96 -20.36
C MET A 76 -9.68 11.40 -19.95
N ALA A 77 -8.72 12.13 -19.37
CA ALA A 77 -8.92 13.52 -19.01
C ALA A 77 -9.11 14.39 -20.27
N GLU A 78 -8.29 14.18 -21.30
CA GLU A 78 -8.39 14.87 -22.59
C GLU A 78 -9.71 14.57 -23.29
N PHE A 79 -10.12 13.30 -23.35
CA PHE A 79 -11.39 12.88 -23.95
C PHE A 79 -12.60 13.59 -23.34
N LEU A 80 -12.56 13.84 -22.02
CA LEU A 80 -13.65 14.50 -21.29
C LEU A 80 -13.48 16.02 -21.18
N GLY A 81 -12.36 16.58 -21.67
CA GLY A 81 -12.01 17.99 -21.49
C GLY A 81 -11.75 18.39 -20.03
N TRP A 82 -11.23 17.47 -19.22
CA TRP A 82 -10.91 17.68 -17.81
C TRP A 82 -9.42 17.97 -17.62
N GLU A 83 -9.08 18.81 -16.64
CA GLU A 83 -7.71 18.94 -16.15
C GLU A 83 -7.28 17.62 -15.47
N LEU A 84 -6.04 17.17 -15.71
CA LEU A 84 -5.42 16.09 -14.95
C LEU A 84 -4.38 16.66 -13.98
N LEU A 85 -4.67 16.53 -12.68
CA LEU A 85 -3.74 16.84 -11.61
C LEU A 85 -2.96 15.57 -11.21
N VAL A 86 -1.67 15.55 -11.52
CA VAL A 86 -0.76 14.49 -11.07
C VAL A 86 -0.12 14.90 -9.75
N VAL A 87 -0.27 14.05 -8.72
CA VAL A 87 0.31 14.29 -7.39
C VAL A 87 1.34 13.21 -7.06
N ARG A 88 2.46 13.63 -6.48
CA ARG A 88 3.52 12.77 -5.95
C ARG A 88 3.88 13.20 -4.53
N THR A 89 4.34 12.27 -3.71
CA THR A 89 4.90 12.62 -2.39
C THR A 89 6.34 13.07 -2.52
N GLY A 90 6.79 14.03 -1.71
CA GLY A 90 8.18 14.51 -1.74
C GLY A 90 9.23 13.51 -1.24
N SER A 91 8.83 12.38 -0.65
CA SER A 91 9.72 11.35 -0.08
C SER A 91 9.95 10.16 -1.03
N GLY A 92 10.12 10.44 -2.32
CA GLY A 92 10.25 9.41 -3.35
C GLY A 92 8.95 8.67 -3.67
N ASP A 93 9.06 7.60 -4.43
CA ASP A 93 7.94 6.81 -4.92
C ASP A 93 7.56 5.65 -3.98
N MET A 94 6.78 4.67 -4.46
CA MET A 94 6.37 3.53 -3.62
C MET A 94 7.51 2.54 -3.38
N MET A 95 8.39 2.32 -4.37
CA MET A 95 9.57 1.46 -4.20
C MET A 95 10.54 2.09 -3.21
N ASP A 96 10.82 3.40 -3.33
CA ASP A 96 11.64 4.15 -2.38
C ASP A 96 11.13 4.03 -0.94
N ARG A 97 9.81 3.99 -0.78
CA ARG A 97 9.17 3.86 0.54
C ARG A 97 9.35 2.47 1.15
N TRP A 98 9.46 1.40 0.34
CA TRP A 98 9.79 0.07 0.83
C TRP A 98 11.29 -0.06 1.15
N LEU A 99 12.16 0.44 0.27
CA LEU A 99 13.61 0.49 0.48
C LEU A 99 13.98 1.28 1.74
N THR A 100 13.49 2.52 1.85
CA THR A 100 13.73 3.38 3.03
C THR A 100 13.22 2.74 4.32
N ARG A 101 12.10 2.00 4.26
CA ARG A 101 11.58 1.29 5.43
C ARG A 101 12.51 0.18 5.86
N PHE A 102 13.06 -0.57 4.93
CA PHE A 102 14.04 -1.61 5.20
C PHE A 102 15.31 -1.01 5.80
N ASP A 103 15.89 0.01 5.16
CA ASP A 103 17.10 0.68 5.65
C ASP A 103 16.93 1.23 7.06
N ASN A 104 15.81 1.89 7.33
CA ASN A 104 15.48 2.38 8.67
C ASN A 104 15.25 1.26 9.68
N ASN A 105 14.80 0.08 9.25
CA ASN A 105 14.73 -1.07 10.13
C ASN A 105 16.10 -1.66 10.41
N VAL A 106 16.97 -1.78 9.41
CA VAL A 106 18.37 -2.23 9.58
C VAL A 106 19.10 -1.34 10.59
N ARG A 107 19.02 0.00 10.44
CA ARG A 107 19.62 0.95 11.41
C ARG A 107 19.10 0.73 12.83
N ARG A 108 17.77 0.67 12.98
CA ARG A 108 17.14 0.39 14.28
C ARG A 108 17.55 -0.96 14.84
N TYR A 109 17.73 -1.97 13.99
CA TYR A 109 18.17 -3.28 14.41
C TYR A 109 19.61 -3.24 14.93
N ILE A 110 20.53 -2.59 14.20
CA ILE A 110 21.92 -2.37 14.59
C ILE A 110 22.00 -1.69 15.97
N ASP A 111 21.18 -0.67 16.18
CA ASP A 111 21.16 0.16 17.40
C ASP A 111 20.27 -0.38 18.54
N LEU A 112 19.76 -1.61 18.38
CA LEU A 112 18.84 -2.28 19.32
C LEU A 112 17.59 -1.43 19.64
N GLU A 113 17.15 -0.59 18.69
CA GLU A 113 15.87 0.13 18.75
C GLU A 113 14.70 -0.73 18.25
N CYS A 114 14.99 -1.93 17.76
CA CYS A 114 14.05 -3.03 17.61
C CYS A 114 14.78 -4.37 17.79
N VAL A 115 14.03 -5.39 18.23
CA VAL A 115 14.56 -6.74 18.48
C VAL A 115 14.37 -7.71 17.32
N GLN A 116 13.62 -7.31 16.30
CA GLN A 116 13.31 -8.11 15.11
C GLN A 116 13.48 -7.26 13.85
N MET A 117 13.81 -7.94 12.75
CA MET A 117 13.66 -7.38 11.41
C MET A 117 12.17 -7.23 11.09
N ILE A 118 11.83 -6.22 10.31
CA ILE A 118 10.46 -5.79 10.05
C ILE A 118 10.22 -5.82 8.56
N LEU A 119 9.12 -6.47 8.17
CA LEU A 119 8.63 -6.54 6.80
C LEU A 119 8.66 -5.16 6.11
N PRO A 120 9.39 -5.01 4.99
CA PRO A 120 9.46 -3.74 4.27
C PRO A 120 8.23 -3.51 3.39
N TRP A 121 7.59 -4.59 2.93
CA TRP A 121 6.46 -4.56 2.00
C TRP A 121 5.20 -3.93 2.62
N SER A 122 4.34 -3.42 1.74
CA SER A 122 2.95 -3.16 2.11
C SER A 122 2.23 -4.48 2.37
N THR A 123 1.14 -4.44 3.11
CA THR A 123 0.26 -5.60 3.31
C THR A 123 -1.21 -5.18 3.17
N ALA A 124 -2.14 -6.14 3.24
CA ALA A 124 -3.56 -5.84 3.26
C ALA A 124 -3.95 -4.90 4.42
N SER A 125 -3.27 -5.00 5.57
CA SER A 125 -3.45 -4.12 6.74
C SER A 125 -2.55 -2.88 6.70
N MET A 126 -1.36 -2.95 6.10
CA MET A 126 -0.40 -1.86 5.97
C MET A 126 -0.33 -1.35 4.52
N ARG A 127 -1.39 -0.68 4.07
CA ARG A 127 -1.49 -0.13 2.71
C ARG A 127 -0.83 1.24 2.58
N PHE A 128 0.50 1.29 2.65
CA PHE A 128 1.28 2.53 2.47
C PHE A 128 0.92 3.24 1.15
N CYS A 129 0.68 2.48 0.08
CA CYS A 129 0.24 3.00 -1.20
C CYS A 129 -1.09 3.78 -1.09
N THR A 130 -2.04 3.34 -0.25
CA THR A 130 -3.34 4.02 -0.09
C THR A 130 -3.24 5.21 0.85
N SER A 131 -2.76 5.00 2.07
CA SER A 131 -2.83 6.04 3.12
C SER A 131 -1.75 7.11 2.96
N GLU A 132 -0.53 6.74 2.61
CA GLU A 132 0.61 7.67 2.55
C GLU A 132 0.81 8.24 1.14
N LYS A 133 0.76 7.39 0.12
CA LYS A 133 1.12 7.77 -1.25
C LYS A 133 -0.07 8.21 -2.12
N LYS A 134 -1.32 7.95 -1.71
CA LYS A 134 -2.53 8.38 -2.44
C LYS A 134 -3.38 9.38 -1.67
N ALA A 135 -4.00 8.97 -0.57
CA ALA A 135 -4.97 9.79 0.15
C ALA A 135 -4.39 11.13 0.64
N LYS A 136 -3.22 11.10 1.31
CA LYS A 136 -2.56 12.31 1.81
C LYS A 136 -2.18 13.32 0.72
N PRO A 137 -1.43 12.95 -0.34
CA PRO A 137 -1.06 13.90 -1.38
C PRO A 137 -2.27 14.42 -2.16
N ILE A 138 -3.28 13.59 -2.43
CA ILE A 138 -4.54 14.03 -3.06
C ILE A 138 -5.23 15.07 -2.19
N ALA A 139 -5.46 14.78 -0.90
CA ALA A 139 -6.12 15.71 0.01
C ALA A 139 -5.35 17.03 0.16
N SER A 140 -4.02 16.96 0.24
CA SER A 140 -3.16 18.15 0.30
C SER A 140 -3.27 18.99 -0.97
N ALA A 141 -3.26 18.36 -2.15
CA ALA A 141 -3.32 19.07 -3.43
C ALA A 141 -4.70 19.69 -3.67
N LEU A 142 -5.79 18.95 -3.39
CA LEU A 142 -7.15 19.46 -3.53
C LEU A 142 -7.42 20.64 -2.61
N LYS A 143 -6.99 20.56 -1.35
CA LYS A 143 -7.11 21.67 -0.39
C LYS A 143 -6.40 22.94 -0.86
N LYS A 144 -5.23 22.79 -1.48
CA LYS A 144 -4.46 23.91 -2.03
C LYS A 144 -5.08 24.45 -3.32
N ARG A 145 -5.65 23.59 -4.15
CA ARG A 145 -6.24 23.94 -5.45
C ARG A 145 -7.55 24.69 -5.32
N PHE A 146 -8.36 24.35 -4.32
CA PHE A 146 -9.71 24.88 -4.12
C PHE A 146 -9.90 25.54 -2.74
N PRO A 147 -9.11 26.59 -2.43
CA PRO A 147 -9.24 27.27 -1.14
C PRO A 147 -10.63 27.91 -1.01
N GLY A 148 -11.28 27.70 0.12
CA GLY A 148 -12.60 28.28 0.38
C GLY A 148 -13.75 27.70 -0.46
N GLN A 149 -13.57 26.53 -1.09
CA GLN A 149 -14.65 25.79 -1.75
C GLN A 149 -14.94 24.47 -1.02
N ASP A 150 -16.16 23.99 -1.17
CA ASP A 150 -16.50 22.62 -0.81
C ASP A 150 -15.89 21.68 -1.85
N VAL A 151 -15.45 20.49 -1.41
CA VAL A 151 -14.71 19.55 -2.27
C VAL A 151 -15.27 18.14 -2.14
N ILE A 152 -15.63 17.55 -3.28
CA ILE A 152 -16.00 16.13 -3.38
C ILE A 152 -14.84 15.38 -4.03
N ASN A 153 -14.25 14.44 -3.29
CA ASN A 153 -13.28 13.48 -3.82
C ASN A 153 -13.98 12.17 -4.17
N VAL A 154 -14.07 11.87 -5.46
CA VAL A 154 -14.72 10.67 -6.00
C VAL A 154 -13.72 9.54 -6.13
N VAL A 155 -14.14 8.33 -5.74
CA VAL A 155 -13.33 7.11 -5.84
C VAL A 155 -14.11 6.02 -6.57
N GLY A 156 -13.45 5.35 -7.53
CA GLY A 156 -14.00 4.21 -8.29
C GLY A 156 -14.00 2.91 -7.50
N VAL A 157 -14.63 2.88 -6.33
CA VAL A 157 -14.88 1.65 -5.55
C VAL A 157 -16.23 1.05 -5.92
N ARG A 158 -16.31 -0.28 -6.03
CA ARG A 158 -17.54 -1.08 -6.19
C ARG A 158 -17.69 -2.12 -5.08
N ARG A 159 -18.93 -2.43 -4.68
CA ARG A 159 -19.24 -3.42 -3.63
C ARG A 159 -18.74 -4.81 -3.95
N GLU A 160 -18.83 -5.20 -5.23
CA GLU A 160 -18.49 -6.53 -5.74
C GLU A 160 -16.99 -6.86 -5.62
N GLU A 161 -16.13 -5.86 -5.44
CA GLU A 161 -14.68 -6.10 -5.44
C GLU A 161 -14.17 -6.87 -4.22
N SER A 162 -14.84 -6.77 -3.06
CA SER A 162 -14.51 -7.56 -1.86
C SER A 162 -15.55 -7.38 -0.74
N ALA A 163 -15.55 -8.28 0.24
CA ALA A 163 -16.40 -8.16 1.44
C ALA A 163 -16.22 -6.84 2.21
N ASN A 164 -15.01 -6.26 2.21
CA ASN A 164 -14.76 -4.96 2.84
C ASN A 164 -15.35 -3.81 2.03
N ARG A 165 -15.28 -3.87 0.69
CA ARG A 165 -15.87 -2.85 -0.18
C ARG A 165 -17.40 -2.94 -0.20
N ALA A 166 -17.96 -4.15 -0.07
CA ALA A 166 -19.40 -4.39 0.03
C ALA A 166 -20.05 -3.61 1.20
N LYS A 167 -19.30 -3.36 2.27
CA LYS A 167 -19.76 -2.63 3.47
C LYS A 167 -19.53 -1.11 3.40
N GLN A 168 -18.87 -0.60 2.36
CA GLN A 168 -18.60 0.84 2.29
C GLN A 168 -19.88 1.65 2.02
N PRO A 169 -20.01 2.85 2.60
CA PRO A 169 -21.12 3.74 2.30
C PRO A 169 -20.96 4.36 0.90
N VAL A 170 -22.07 4.88 0.35
CA VAL A 170 -22.05 5.64 -0.91
C VAL A 170 -21.20 6.90 -0.77
N SER A 171 -21.28 7.59 0.37
CA SER A 171 -20.40 8.72 0.69
C SER A 171 -20.07 8.78 2.17
N LYS A 172 -19.04 9.54 2.52
CA LYS A 172 -18.70 9.89 3.91
C LYS A 172 -18.07 11.29 3.97
N PRO A 173 -18.24 12.03 5.07
CA PRO A 173 -17.52 13.28 5.29
C PRO A 173 -15.99 13.07 5.29
N ASP A 174 -15.27 14.05 4.75
CA ASP A 174 -13.82 14.08 4.72
C ASP A 174 -13.30 15.52 4.87
N SER A 175 -13.13 15.94 6.12
CA SER A 175 -12.60 17.27 6.47
C SER A 175 -11.13 17.45 6.07
N THR A 176 -10.42 16.39 5.67
CA THR A 176 -9.02 16.49 5.25
C THR A 176 -8.87 17.17 3.89
N LEU A 177 -9.94 17.23 3.09
CA LEU A 177 -9.96 17.82 1.74
C LEU A 177 -10.05 19.35 1.73
N VAL A 178 -10.50 19.96 2.83
CA VAL A 178 -10.91 21.37 2.85
C VAL A 178 -10.28 22.16 4.00
N THR A 179 -10.44 23.48 3.96
CA THR A 179 -10.13 24.41 5.06
C THR A 179 -11.33 24.59 5.98
N ARG A 180 -11.13 25.18 7.17
CA ARG A 180 -12.20 25.45 8.12
C ARG A 180 -13.33 26.25 7.47
N GLY A 181 -14.59 25.88 7.77
CA GLY A 181 -15.78 26.55 7.24
C GLY A 181 -16.21 26.06 5.85
N LYS A 182 -15.61 24.98 5.37
CA LYS A 182 -16.00 24.28 4.14
C LYS A 182 -16.23 22.81 4.42
N GLU A 183 -16.95 22.18 3.51
CA GLU A 183 -17.35 20.78 3.59
C GLU A 183 -16.58 19.95 2.56
N GLY A 184 -16.00 18.85 3.03
CA GLY A 184 -15.33 17.87 2.19
C GLY A 184 -16.05 16.52 2.30
N ALA A 185 -16.15 15.79 1.19
CA ALA A 185 -16.74 14.46 1.16
C ALA A 185 -15.94 13.50 0.27
N THR A 186 -15.84 12.24 0.69
CA THR A 186 -15.48 11.13 -0.21
C THR A 186 -16.76 10.53 -0.79
N TRP A 187 -16.80 10.34 -2.11
CA TRP A 187 -17.95 9.79 -2.84
C TRP A 187 -17.56 8.54 -3.62
N ASN A 188 -18.18 7.39 -3.31
CA ASN A 188 -18.03 6.15 -4.06
C ASN A 188 -19.12 6.09 -5.15
N ALA A 189 -18.95 6.88 -6.21
CA ALA A 189 -20.02 7.18 -7.16
C ALA A 189 -20.58 5.95 -7.89
N ILE A 190 -19.73 4.98 -8.23
CA ILE A 190 -20.12 3.76 -8.95
C ILE A 190 -20.24 2.54 -8.03
N ILE A 191 -20.49 2.74 -6.73
CA ILE A 191 -20.41 1.68 -5.72
C ILE A 191 -21.27 0.45 -6.03
N ASP A 192 -22.40 0.64 -6.71
CA ASP A 192 -23.32 -0.44 -7.05
C ASP A 192 -23.15 -0.99 -8.48
N MET A 193 -22.27 -0.40 -9.30
CA MET A 193 -21.95 -0.87 -10.65
C MET A 193 -21.27 -2.25 -10.61
N LYS A 194 -21.70 -3.15 -11.49
CA LYS A 194 -21.13 -4.50 -11.65
C LYS A 194 -19.94 -4.49 -12.60
N ARG A 195 -19.10 -5.52 -12.50
CA ARG A 195 -17.90 -5.63 -13.33
C ARG A 195 -18.22 -5.63 -14.82
N ASP A 196 -19.23 -6.39 -15.24
CA ASP A 196 -19.58 -6.49 -16.65
C ASP A 196 -20.14 -5.15 -17.17
N GLU A 197 -20.92 -4.46 -16.32
CA GLU A 197 -21.40 -3.11 -16.60
C GLU A 197 -20.25 -2.08 -16.75
N VAL A 198 -19.17 -2.21 -15.98
CA VAL A 198 -17.97 -1.35 -16.13
C VAL A 198 -17.38 -1.51 -17.53
N ILE A 199 -17.26 -2.75 -18.01
CA ILE A 199 -16.64 -3.05 -19.30
C ILE A 199 -17.55 -2.54 -20.43
N ASP A 200 -18.82 -2.95 -20.43
CA ASP A 200 -19.81 -2.55 -21.43
C ASP A 200 -19.94 -1.02 -21.51
N PHE A 201 -19.91 -0.34 -20.35
CA PHE A 201 -20.02 1.11 -20.29
C PHE A 201 -18.82 1.81 -20.94
N ILE A 202 -17.59 1.35 -20.68
CA ILE A 202 -16.38 1.90 -21.33
C ILE A 202 -16.44 1.66 -22.85
N GLU A 203 -16.81 0.45 -23.26
CA GLU A 203 -16.88 0.06 -24.68
C GLU A 203 -17.97 0.82 -25.44
N SER A 204 -19.07 1.20 -24.77
CA SER A 204 -20.12 2.05 -25.37
C SER A 204 -19.63 3.44 -25.79
N TYR A 205 -18.53 3.93 -25.20
CA TYR A 205 -17.86 5.17 -25.58
C TYR A 205 -16.79 4.96 -26.68
N GLY A 206 -16.58 3.73 -27.15
CA GLY A 206 -15.52 3.40 -28.10
C GLY A 206 -14.11 3.53 -27.50
N LEU A 207 -13.99 3.54 -26.17
CA LEU A 207 -12.71 3.74 -25.48
C LEU A 207 -12.01 2.42 -25.21
N ALA A 208 -10.69 2.40 -25.39
CA ALA A 208 -9.88 1.23 -25.05
C ALA A 208 -9.58 1.18 -23.55
N ARG A 209 -9.72 -0.02 -22.96
CA ARG A 209 -9.21 -0.32 -21.62
C ARG A 209 -7.67 -0.43 -21.63
N HIS A 210 -7.05 -0.29 -20.46
CA HIS A 210 -5.60 -0.43 -20.29
C HIS A 210 -5.06 -1.75 -20.87
N VAL A 211 -3.87 -1.70 -21.48
CA VAL A 211 -3.25 -2.83 -22.19
C VAL A 211 -3.07 -4.07 -21.31
N GLY A 212 -2.83 -3.88 -20.01
CA GLY A 212 -2.79 -4.97 -19.05
C GLY A 212 -4.06 -5.84 -19.05
N TYR A 213 -5.25 -5.26 -19.24
CA TYR A 213 -6.50 -6.03 -19.37
C TYR A 213 -6.60 -6.74 -20.72
N THR A 214 -6.31 -6.03 -21.81
CA THR A 214 -6.64 -6.49 -23.18
C THR A 214 -5.59 -7.41 -23.78
N THR A 215 -4.33 -7.27 -23.38
CA THR A 215 -3.19 -8.01 -23.96
C THR A 215 -2.57 -8.97 -22.94
N TYR A 216 -2.45 -8.54 -21.68
CA TYR A 216 -1.74 -9.32 -20.66
C TYR A 216 -2.67 -10.09 -19.72
N ASN A 217 -3.98 -10.08 -19.96
CA ASN A 217 -4.98 -10.82 -19.17
C ASN A 217 -4.96 -10.49 -17.67
N MET A 218 -4.58 -9.25 -17.32
CA MET A 218 -4.72 -8.75 -15.95
C MET A 218 -6.19 -8.69 -15.58
N THR A 219 -6.53 -9.09 -14.37
CA THR A 219 -7.88 -8.91 -13.81
C THR A 219 -8.06 -7.55 -13.14
N ARG A 220 -6.95 -6.87 -12.84
CA ARG A 220 -6.89 -5.57 -12.18
C ARG A 220 -5.64 -4.79 -12.56
N ILE A 221 -5.75 -3.47 -12.66
CA ILE A 221 -4.61 -2.57 -12.87
C ILE A 221 -4.38 -1.73 -11.61
N SER A 222 -3.14 -1.79 -11.12
CA SER A 222 -2.65 -1.03 -9.97
C SER A 222 -1.13 -0.84 -10.16
N CYS A 223 -0.30 -1.14 -9.15
CA CYS A 223 1.13 -1.35 -9.39
C CYS A 223 1.34 -2.50 -10.40
N ALA A 224 2.44 -2.49 -11.14
CA ALA A 224 2.95 -3.60 -11.94
C ALA A 224 2.91 -4.90 -11.13
N PHE A 225 3.46 -4.87 -9.91
CA PHE A 225 3.34 -5.96 -8.94
C PHE A 225 2.67 -5.45 -7.67
N CYS A 226 1.40 -5.81 -7.49
CA CYS A 226 0.63 -5.42 -6.31
C CYS A 226 0.69 -6.51 -5.24
N VAL A 227 0.89 -6.15 -3.98
CA VAL A 227 0.83 -7.12 -2.87
C VAL A 227 -0.55 -7.78 -2.72
N LEU A 228 -1.59 -7.22 -3.34
CA LEU A 228 -2.95 -7.75 -3.38
C LEU A 228 -3.28 -8.45 -4.71
N ALA A 229 -2.32 -8.61 -5.62
CA ALA A 229 -2.51 -9.29 -6.90
C ALA A 229 -2.62 -10.81 -6.69
N SER A 230 -3.39 -11.46 -7.56
CA SER A 230 -3.45 -12.91 -7.63
C SER A 230 -2.16 -13.51 -8.24
N ALA A 231 -2.01 -14.83 -8.16
CA ALA A 231 -0.96 -15.57 -8.89
C ALA A 231 -0.95 -15.21 -10.38
N GLY A 232 -2.15 -15.27 -10.97
CA GLY A 232 -2.38 -15.03 -12.39
C GLY A 232 -1.98 -13.62 -12.76
N ASP A 233 -2.41 -12.61 -11.99
CA ASP A 233 -2.04 -11.22 -12.26
C ASP A 233 -0.53 -10.96 -12.13
N LEU A 234 0.15 -11.55 -11.14
CA LEU A 234 1.60 -11.40 -11.02
C LEU A 234 2.32 -12.02 -12.22
N LYS A 235 1.91 -13.22 -12.65
CA LYS A 235 2.44 -13.88 -13.85
C LYS A 235 2.14 -13.08 -15.11
N SER A 236 0.91 -12.64 -15.29
CA SER A 236 0.47 -11.78 -16.39
C SER A 236 1.29 -10.49 -16.49
N SER A 237 1.55 -9.84 -15.35
CA SER A 237 2.33 -8.61 -15.30
C SER A 237 3.76 -8.78 -15.82
N THR A 238 4.40 -9.92 -15.55
CA THR A 238 5.74 -10.25 -16.10
C THR A 238 5.75 -10.51 -17.62
N GLY A 239 4.58 -10.68 -18.24
CA GLY A 239 4.46 -10.79 -19.70
C GLY A 239 4.81 -9.48 -20.40
N TYR A 240 4.69 -8.34 -19.72
CA TYR A 240 5.04 -7.04 -20.27
C TYR A 240 6.49 -6.67 -19.95
N GLU A 241 7.29 -6.40 -20.99
CA GLU A 241 8.72 -6.07 -20.88
C GLU A 241 8.97 -4.81 -20.03
N GLY A 242 8.11 -3.79 -20.14
CA GLY A 242 8.24 -2.56 -19.36
C GLY A 242 8.14 -2.76 -17.84
N ASN A 243 7.66 -3.92 -17.37
CA ASN A 243 7.63 -4.26 -15.95
C ASN A 243 8.87 -5.02 -15.47
N HIS A 244 9.80 -5.41 -16.35
CA HIS A 244 10.90 -6.32 -15.98
C HIS A 244 11.93 -5.68 -15.05
N ASP A 245 12.20 -4.39 -15.21
CA ASP A 245 13.18 -3.70 -14.35
C ASP A 245 12.66 -3.58 -12.92
N ILE A 246 11.41 -3.17 -12.75
CA ILE A 246 10.81 -3.11 -11.42
C ILE A 246 10.59 -4.51 -10.82
N TYR A 247 10.32 -5.54 -11.64
CA TYR A 247 10.33 -6.92 -11.19
C TYR A 247 11.66 -7.28 -10.51
N ARG A 248 12.78 -7.01 -11.20
CA ARG A 248 14.13 -7.31 -10.68
C ARG A 248 14.47 -6.48 -9.46
N GLU A 249 14.11 -5.20 -9.43
CA GLU A 249 14.37 -4.32 -8.28
C GLU A 249 13.59 -4.80 -7.03
N MET A 250 12.33 -5.20 -7.21
CA MET A 250 11.53 -5.76 -6.12
C MET A 250 12.09 -7.11 -5.62
N VAL A 251 12.53 -7.98 -6.52
CA VAL A 251 13.23 -9.22 -6.16
C VAL A 251 14.55 -8.91 -5.43
N GLY A 252 15.26 -7.85 -5.81
CA GLY A 252 16.42 -7.35 -5.09
C GLY A 252 16.13 -7.02 -3.63
N LEU A 253 14.97 -6.41 -3.34
CA LEU A 253 14.53 -6.18 -1.96
C LEU A 253 14.13 -7.48 -1.25
N GLU A 254 13.56 -8.47 -1.93
CA GLU A 254 13.33 -9.80 -1.33
C GLU A 254 14.66 -10.44 -0.90
N ILE A 255 15.67 -10.40 -1.77
CA ILE A 255 17.01 -10.91 -1.53
C ILE A 255 17.66 -10.22 -0.33
N ALA A 256 17.69 -8.89 -0.34
CA ALA A 256 18.35 -8.10 0.70
C ALA A 256 17.64 -8.22 2.07
N SER A 257 16.31 -8.30 2.07
CA SER A 257 15.52 -8.27 3.30
C SER A 257 15.18 -9.63 3.86
N THR A 258 15.35 -10.70 3.07
CA THR A 258 14.91 -12.07 3.36
C THR A 258 13.40 -12.15 3.67
N PHE A 259 12.62 -11.18 3.21
CA PHE A 259 11.16 -11.19 3.28
C PHE A 259 10.56 -11.43 1.90
N SER A 260 9.72 -12.47 1.80
CA SER A 260 8.90 -12.70 0.62
C SER A 260 7.90 -11.56 0.39
N PHE A 261 7.63 -11.24 -0.87
CA PHE A 261 6.75 -10.15 -1.28
C PHE A 261 5.31 -10.32 -0.77
N GLN A 262 4.79 -11.55 -0.85
CA GLN A 262 3.54 -11.97 -0.24
C GLN A 262 3.84 -13.05 0.81
N SER A 263 2.94 -13.28 1.76
CA SER A 263 3.17 -14.22 2.88
C SER A 263 3.57 -15.62 2.38
N GLY A 264 4.85 -15.98 2.52
CA GLY A 264 5.42 -17.23 2.03
C GLY A 264 5.62 -17.33 0.50
N LYS A 265 5.23 -16.30 -0.26
CA LYS A 265 5.25 -16.29 -1.72
C LYS A 265 6.23 -15.24 -2.24
N TRP A 266 7.31 -15.71 -2.83
CA TRP A 266 8.36 -14.85 -3.37
C TRP A 266 7.99 -14.39 -4.77
N LEU A 267 8.18 -13.10 -5.05
CA LEU A 267 7.95 -12.53 -6.37
C LEU A 267 8.94 -13.12 -7.38
N GLY A 268 10.18 -13.38 -6.96
CA GLY A 268 11.21 -14.01 -7.79
C GLY A 268 10.84 -15.41 -8.33
N ASP A 269 9.86 -16.08 -7.70
CA ASP A 269 9.38 -17.39 -8.14
C ASP A 269 8.36 -17.32 -9.27
N VAL A 270 7.81 -16.14 -9.55
CA VAL A 270 6.79 -15.95 -10.59
C VAL A 270 7.40 -16.14 -11.98
N ARG A 271 8.62 -15.63 -12.21
CA ARG A 271 9.39 -15.76 -13.46
C ARG A 271 10.91 -15.77 -13.21
N PRO A 272 11.46 -16.90 -12.72
CA PRO A 272 12.90 -17.03 -12.46
C PRO A 272 13.76 -16.83 -13.72
N ASP A 273 13.21 -17.03 -14.91
CA ASP A 273 13.86 -16.83 -16.20
C ASP A 273 14.17 -15.36 -16.50
N LEU A 274 13.46 -14.42 -15.88
CA LEU A 274 13.72 -12.97 -16.01
C LEU A 274 14.86 -12.48 -15.10
N LEU A 275 15.31 -13.32 -14.18
CA LEU A 275 16.39 -13.02 -13.25
C LEU A 275 17.75 -13.40 -13.85
N THR A 276 18.82 -12.71 -13.43
CA THR A 276 20.18 -13.16 -13.73
C THR A 276 20.50 -14.44 -12.95
N LEU A 277 21.58 -15.14 -13.33
CA LEU A 277 22.05 -16.31 -12.59
C LEU A 277 22.35 -15.95 -11.12
N ASP A 278 23.05 -14.84 -10.90
CA ASP A 278 23.41 -14.35 -9.57
C ASP A 278 22.16 -14.03 -8.73
N MET A 279 21.15 -13.40 -9.33
CA MET A 279 19.88 -13.12 -8.64
C MET A 279 19.14 -14.40 -8.26
N ARG A 280 19.12 -15.42 -9.13
CA ARG A 280 18.50 -16.72 -8.79
C ARG A 280 19.21 -17.39 -7.62
N GLN A 281 20.54 -17.40 -7.63
CA GLN A 281 21.34 -17.97 -6.54
C GLN A 281 21.13 -17.21 -5.23
N ALA A 282 21.16 -15.87 -5.30
CA ALA A 282 20.93 -15.00 -4.15
C ALA A 282 19.50 -15.12 -3.59
N LEU A 283 18.50 -15.33 -4.45
CA LEU A 283 17.12 -15.58 -4.03
C LEU A 283 16.97 -16.90 -3.28
N GLU A 284 17.56 -17.98 -3.79
CA GLU A 284 17.58 -19.27 -3.08
C GLU A 284 18.31 -19.19 -1.74
N ASP A 285 19.39 -18.41 -1.68
CA ASP A 285 20.08 -18.11 -0.43
C ASP A 285 19.22 -17.29 0.54
N ALA A 286 18.55 -16.24 0.05
CA ALA A 286 17.65 -15.41 0.84
C ALA A 286 16.48 -16.21 1.43
N LYS A 287 15.96 -17.21 0.71
CA LYS A 287 14.94 -18.13 1.23
C LYS A 287 15.45 -18.96 2.40
N ARG A 288 16.68 -19.50 2.31
CA ARG A 288 17.29 -20.24 3.43
C ARG A 288 17.52 -19.32 4.63
N LYS A 289 18.09 -18.15 4.40
CA LYS A 289 18.30 -17.11 5.41
C LYS A 289 17.01 -16.68 6.10
N ALA A 290 15.92 -16.58 5.33
CA ALA A 290 14.61 -16.24 5.87
C ALA A 290 14.14 -17.27 6.91
N ILE A 291 14.37 -18.57 6.66
CA ILE A 291 14.03 -19.65 7.60
C ILE A 291 14.87 -19.53 8.87
N THR A 292 16.20 -19.37 8.76
CA THR A 292 17.06 -19.20 9.94
C THR A 292 16.63 -17.98 10.77
N ARG A 293 16.43 -16.83 10.12
CA ARG A 293 15.98 -15.60 10.78
C ARG A 293 14.65 -15.82 11.51
N GLN A 294 13.65 -16.40 10.84
CA GLN A 294 12.33 -16.63 11.44
C GLN A 294 12.42 -17.56 12.65
N ASN A 295 13.20 -18.64 12.56
CA ASN A 295 13.41 -19.57 13.66
C ASN A 295 14.12 -18.91 14.85
N ALA A 296 15.13 -18.08 14.59
CA ALA A 296 15.82 -17.33 15.63
C ALA A 296 14.87 -16.32 16.32
N GLU A 297 14.18 -15.50 15.54
CA GLU A 297 13.26 -14.48 16.06
C GLU A 297 12.06 -15.07 16.80
N ALA A 298 11.60 -16.27 16.44
CA ALA A 298 10.49 -16.96 17.11
C ALA A 298 10.81 -17.37 18.56
N ARG A 299 12.10 -17.43 18.93
CA ARG A 299 12.54 -17.75 20.30
C ARG A 299 12.36 -16.58 21.27
N LEU A 300 12.13 -15.36 20.76
CA LEU A 300 12.04 -14.17 21.60
C LEU A 300 10.78 -14.17 22.48
N PRO A 301 10.91 -14.04 23.81
CA PRO A 301 9.78 -13.88 24.70
C PRO A 301 8.94 -12.64 24.34
N LYS A 302 7.61 -12.79 24.35
CA LYS A 302 6.66 -11.72 23.96
C LYS A 302 6.84 -10.42 24.74
N HIS A 303 7.23 -10.50 26.01
CA HIS A 303 7.40 -9.32 26.87
C HIS A 303 8.69 -8.54 26.55
N LEU A 304 9.64 -9.10 25.78
CA LEU A 304 10.83 -8.39 25.31
C LEU A 304 10.60 -7.69 23.97
N LEU A 305 9.46 -7.95 23.31
CA LEU A 305 9.07 -7.26 22.08
C LEU A 305 8.71 -5.81 22.38
N TYR A 306 9.15 -4.92 21.49
CA TYR A 306 8.97 -3.49 21.68
C TYR A 306 7.51 -3.11 21.41
N LEU A 307 6.95 -2.29 22.29
CA LEU A 307 5.63 -1.68 22.08
C LEU A 307 5.77 -0.24 21.64
N LYS A 308 5.15 0.10 20.50
CA LYS A 308 5.21 1.46 19.92
C LYS A 308 6.65 1.98 19.78
N GLY A 309 7.61 1.07 19.55
CA GLY A 309 9.02 1.38 19.35
C GLY A 309 9.86 1.51 20.62
N TRP A 310 9.36 1.06 21.78
CA TRP A 310 10.11 1.11 23.04
C TRP A 310 10.14 -0.24 23.76
N PRO A 311 11.23 -0.55 24.48
CA PRO A 311 11.24 -1.66 25.43
C PRO A 311 10.26 -1.39 26.57
N VAL A 312 9.67 -2.46 27.11
CA VAL A 312 8.69 -2.39 28.20
C VAL A 312 9.24 -2.87 29.54
N ALA A 313 10.35 -3.61 29.51
CA ALA A 313 11.09 -4.09 30.68
C ALA A 313 12.56 -4.28 30.29
N VAL A 314 13.46 -4.16 31.27
CA VAL A 314 14.86 -4.55 31.12
C VAL A 314 14.94 -6.08 31.20
N PRO A 315 15.60 -6.77 30.25
CA PRO A 315 15.73 -8.22 30.29
C PRO A 315 16.55 -8.67 31.50
N THR A 316 16.24 -9.85 32.03
CA THR A 316 17.17 -10.57 32.91
C THR A 316 18.45 -10.93 32.17
N HIS A 317 19.50 -11.34 32.90
CA HIS A 317 20.76 -11.73 32.26
C HIS A 317 20.58 -12.86 31.22
N GLY A 318 19.85 -13.93 31.56
CA GLY A 318 19.58 -15.04 30.63
C GLY A 318 18.72 -14.64 29.43
N GLU A 319 17.78 -13.71 29.61
CA GLU A 319 17.02 -13.15 28.49
C GLU A 319 17.88 -12.27 27.58
N ALA A 320 18.84 -11.55 28.15
CA ALA A 320 19.80 -10.76 27.39
C ALA A 320 20.80 -11.65 26.63
N GLU A 321 21.22 -12.79 27.20
CA GLU A 321 22.00 -13.82 26.48
C GLU A 321 21.22 -14.39 25.30
N LEU A 322 19.93 -14.74 25.50
CA LEU A 322 19.06 -15.20 24.42
C LEU A 322 18.88 -14.12 23.33
N LEU A 323 18.66 -12.86 23.72
CA LEU A 323 18.57 -11.74 22.79
C LEU A 323 19.86 -11.58 21.98
N ALA A 324 21.02 -11.67 22.62
CA ALA A 324 22.32 -11.60 21.97
C ALA A 324 22.49 -12.71 20.92
N GLU A 325 22.15 -13.95 21.28
CA GLU A 325 22.22 -15.12 20.39
C GLU A 325 21.32 -14.95 19.16
N VAL A 326 20.04 -14.62 19.38
CA VAL A 326 19.09 -14.38 18.29
C VAL A 326 19.57 -13.25 17.39
N ARG A 327 20.05 -12.16 17.98
CA ARG A 327 20.50 -10.99 17.22
C ARG A 327 21.75 -11.25 16.40
N CYS A 328 22.73 -11.93 16.96
CA CYS A 328 23.92 -12.32 16.22
C CYS A 328 23.57 -13.27 15.07
N THR A 329 22.70 -14.25 15.31
CA THR A 329 22.24 -15.17 14.25
C THR A 329 21.61 -14.42 13.07
N VAL A 330 20.68 -13.50 13.34
CA VAL A 330 20.04 -12.72 12.28
C VAL A 330 21.01 -11.75 11.60
N ALA A 331 21.91 -11.13 12.37
CA ALA A 331 22.92 -10.21 11.84
C ALA A 331 23.89 -10.94 10.91
N ASP A 332 24.36 -12.12 11.29
CA ASP A 332 25.30 -12.91 10.49
C ASP A 332 24.64 -13.36 9.16
N GLU A 333 23.38 -13.81 9.20
CA GLU A 333 22.64 -14.20 7.99
C GLU A 333 22.41 -13.01 7.03
N LEU A 334 22.21 -11.81 7.57
CA LEU A 334 22.01 -10.59 6.79
C LEU A 334 23.30 -9.82 6.50
N GLY A 335 24.45 -10.30 6.97
CA GLY A 335 25.74 -9.61 6.82
C GLY A 335 25.81 -8.24 7.50
N LEU A 336 25.13 -8.07 8.64
CA LEU A 336 25.03 -6.82 9.37
C LEU A 336 26.08 -6.72 10.48
N ALA A 337 26.76 -5.58 10.59
CA ALA A 337 27.55 -5.23 11.76
C ALA A 337 26.65 -4.56 12.81
N ILE A 338 26.37 -5.25 13.92
CA ILE A 338 25.49 -4.77 15.00
C ILE A 338 26.28 -4.31 16.23
N ASN A 339 25.73 -3.33 16.97
CA ASN A 339 26.44 -2.66 18.08
C ASN A 339 26.39 -3.42 19.41
N TYR A 340 25.30 -4.15 19.67
CA TYR A 340 25.02 -4.80 20.96
C TYR A 340 24.93 -6.32 20.76
N ARG A 341 26.01 -7.03 21.12
CA ARG A 341 26.24 -8.46 20.80
C ARG A 341 26.33 -9.38 22.01
N ASP A 342 26.35 -8.84 23.22
CA ASP A 342 26.44 -9.59 24.46
C ASP A 342 25.40 -9.11 25.48
N ALA A 343 25.11 -9.95 26.48
CA ALA A 343 24.09 -9.71 27.48
C ALA A 343 24.27 -8.38 28.22
N GLN A 344 25.51 -8.03 28.58
CA GLN A 344 25.80 -6.81 29.33
C GLN A 344 25.50 -5.56 28.49
N SER A 345 25.97 -5.52 27.25
CA SER A 345 25.72 -4.41 26.32
C SER A 345 24.22 -4.21 26.05
N ILE A 346 23.46 -5.31 25.97
CA ILE A 346 22.01 -5.31 25.73
C ILE A 346 21.27 -4.74 26.94
N ILE A 347 21.58 -5.18 28.16
CA ILE A 347 20.94 -4.68 29.39
C ILE A 347 21.16 -3.17 29.51
N VAL A 348 22.41 -2.71 29.38
CA VAL A 348 22.75 -1.28 29.43
C VAL A 348 21.94 -0.50 28.40
N ARG A 349 21.84 -1.02 27.17
CA ARG A 349 21.07 -0.36 26.12
C ARG A 349 19.57 -0.31 26.39
N TYR A 350 19.00 -1.36 26.97
CA TYR A 350 17.59 -1.35 27.36
C TYR A 350 17.32 -0.30 28.44
N GLU A 351 18.18 -0.19 29.44
CA GLU A 351 18.10 0.85 30.48
C GLU A 351 18.16 2.25 29.87
N GLU A 352 19.10 2.51 28.95
CA GLU A 352 19.19 3.78 28.21
C GLU A 352 17.91 4.10 27.44
N LEU A 353 17.36 3.13 26.72
CA LEU A 353 16.15 3.30 25.92
C LEU A 353 14.93 3.55 26.80
N MET A 354 14.82 2.86 27.94
CA MET A 354 13.74 3.10 28.91
C MET A 354 13.84 4.49 29.55
N ALA A 355 15.05 4.93 29.90
CA ALA A 355 15.27 6.30 30.39
C ALA A 355 14.89 7.35 29.32
N LYS A 356 15.28 7.13 28.06
CA LYS A 356 14.88 7.98 26.92
C LYS A 356 13.36 7.96 26.71
N ALA A 357 12.69 6.82 26.88
CA ALA A 357 11.25 6.70 26.77
C ALA A 357 10.55 7.53 27.86
N ALA A 358 11.01 7.41 29.11
CA ALA A 358 10.49 8.15 30.25
C ALA A 358 10.64 9.67 30.04
N ALA A 359 11.82 10.14 29.61
CA ALA A 359 12.07 11.54 29.31
C ALA A 359 11.17 12.11 28.19
N LYS A 360 10.73 11.26 27.26
CA LYS A 360 9.83 11.63 26.15
C LYS A 360 8.34 11.46 26.51
N GLY A 361 7.99 11.13 27.76
CA GLY A 361 6.62 10.83 28.15
C GLY A 361 6.04 9.58 27.48
N LYS A 362 6.91 8.67 27.03
CA LYS A 362 6.59 7.40 26.36
C LYS A 362 6.89 6.17 27.22
N GLY A 363 7.24 6.38 28.49
CA GLY A 363 7.40 5.28 29.46
C GLY A 363 6.08 4.53 29.60
N LEU A 364 6.09 3.23 29.33
CA LEU A 364 4.94 2.37 29.53
C LEU A 364 4.96 1.88 30.98
N SER A 365 3.87 2.06 31.71
CA SER A 365 3.73 1.57 33.09
C SER A 365 3.74 0.02 33.12
N PRO A 366 4.26 -0.62 34.18
CA PRO A 366 4.36 -2.08 34.30
C PRO A 366 3.01 -2.80 34.44
N THR A 367 1.88 -2.10 34.58
CA THR A 367 0.53 -2.67 34.59
C THR A 367 0.04 -2.90 33.15
N PHE A 368 0.16 -4.13 32.68
CA PHE A 368 -0.09 -4.53 31.29
C PHE A 368 -1.50 -5.10 31.12
N GLU A 369 -2.34 -4.45 30.30
CA GLU A 369 -3.41 -5.13 29.56
C GLU A 369 -2.94 -5.33 28.13
N GLN A 370 -3.00 -6.58 27.66
CA GLN A 370 -2.58 -6.99 26.33
C GLN A 370 -3.45 -6.31 25.26
N GLN A 371 -2.91 -5.27 24.63
CA GLN A 371 -3.27 -4.96 23.25
C GLN A 371 -2.02 -5.09 22.40
N ALA A 372 -1.91 -6.25 21.74
CA ALA A 372 -0.93 -6.51 20.70
C ALA A 372 -0.92 -5.33 19.73
N SER A 373 0.18 -4.59 19.68
CA SER A 373 0.33 -3.55 18.68
C SER A 373 0.24 -4.21 17.31
N GLY A 374 -0.70 -3.78 16.46
CA GLY A 374 -0.87 -4.22 15.08
C GLY A 374 0.31 -3.90 14.14
N LEU A 375 1.52 -3.77 14.69
CA LEU A 375 2.80 -3.69 13.99
C LEU A 375 3.51 -5.05 13.90
N LEU A 376 3.02 -6.04 14.64
CA LEU A 376 3.44 -7.43 14.55
C LEU A 376 2.26 -8.23 14.00
N ILE A 377 2.34 -8.65 12.73
CA ILE A 377 1.53 -9.81 12.32
C ILE A 377 2.20 -10.99 13.04
N PRO A 378 1.47 -11.74 13.89
CA PRO A 378 2.01 -12.97 14.43
C PRO A 378 2.50 -13.82 13.26
N VAL A 379 3.71 -14.36 13.36
CA VAL A 379 4.10 -15.49 12.52
C VAL A 379 3.20 -16.64 12.97
N GLN A 380 2.00 -16.73 12.38
CA GLN A 380 1.35 -18.02 12.27
C GLN A 380 2.34 -18.86 11.48
N GLN A 381 2.77 -19.98 12.05
CA GLN A 381 3.44 -21.03 11.29
C GLN A 381 2.51 -21.36 10.13
N ILE A 382 2.86 -20.89 8.94
CA ILE A 382 2.15 -21.24 7.73
C ILE A 382 2.75 -22.56 7.27
N ASP A 383 1.92 -23.58 7.25
CA ASP A 383 2.25 -24.87 6.67
C ASP A 383 2.75 -24.67 5.23
N ALA A 384 4.00 -25.07 4.98
CA ALA A 384 4.61 -24.96 3.66
C ALA A 384 3.89 -25.81 2.60
N GLN A 385 3.08 -26.80 3.00
CA GLN A 385 2.36 -27.69 2.10
C GLN A 385 1.04 -27.12 1.57
N GLU A 386 0.42 -26.15 2.26
CA GLU A 386 -0.87 -25.55 1.81
C GLU A 386 -0.69 -24.39 0.82
N HIS A 387 0.52 -23.86 0.63
CA HIS A 387 0.75 -22.61 -0.09
C HIS A 387 1.94 -22.57 -1.05
N ALA A 388 2.39 -23.72 -1.54
CA ALA A 388 3.07 -23.75 -2.83
C ALA A 388 2.15 -23.11 -3.89
N TRP A 389 2.70 -22.28 -4.77
CA TRP A 389 1.95 -21.90 -5.98
C TRP A 389 1.53 -23.20 -6.66
N PRO A 390 0.22 -23.44 -6.91
CA PRO A 390 -0.17 -24.56 -7.73
C PRO A 390 0.37 -24.25 -9.13
N PHE A 391 1.48 -24.87 -9.49
CA PHE A 391 1.83 -25.10 -10.87
C PHE A 391 1.04 -26.31 -11.35
#